data_AF-A0A820H0V7-F1
#
_entry.id   AF-A0A820H0V7-F1
#
_cell.length_a   1.000
_cell.length_b   1.000
_cell.length_c   1.000
_cell.angle_alpha   90.00
_cell.angle_beta   90.00
_cell.angle_gamma   90.00
#
_symmetry.space_group_name_H-M   'P 1'
#
loop_
_entity.id
_entity.type
_entity.pdbx_description
1 polymer ?
#
loop_
_entity_poly.entity_id
_entity_poly.type
_entity_poly.pdbx_seq_one_letter_code
_entity_poly.pdbx_strand_id
1 'polypeptide(L)'
;LSTNRNDTIGIGGFPWIRWYQTFGVGYVPNDVVPNVFMAVAMDLRDDPANIHPRTKHDVGYRLAQAGLAVAYGQQVEYLGPIVSTVTLDSATSTIDITYSKVTGIDLRSPNGFEVCCQGTQCSNDNLWVASPVSLKNTLTVTVSIPAACQSKAIYGVRYLWRETPCEFKLAPVYSLTDPNLPSPPYLKIF
;
A
#
# COMPACT_ATOMS: atom_id res chain seq x y z
N LEU A 1 -5.60 13.48 1.87
CA LEU A 1 -5.20 13.83 0.48
C LEU A 1 -3.72 14.14 0.40
N SER A 2 -3.19 15.04 1.23
CA SER A 2 -1.74 15.17 1.41
C SER A 2 -1.32 14.71 2.80
N THR A 3 -0.01 14.61 2.97
CA THR A 3 0.68 14.47 4.24
C THR A 3 0.81 15.83 4.90
N ASN A 4 1.03 15.86 6.22
CA ASN A 4 1.30 17.13 6.89
C ASN A 4 2.71 17.63 6.59
N ARG A 5 3.67 16.71 6.44
CA ARG A 5 5.08 17.02 6.17
C ARG A 5 5.59 16.28 4.96
N ASN A 6 6.54 16.89 4.24
CA ASN A 6 7.38 16.17 3.28
C ASN A 6 8.45 15.35 3.97
N ASP A 7 8.00 14.24 4.56
CA ASP A 7 8.87 13.34 5.30
C ASP A 7 8.72 11.93 4.75
N THR A 8 9.76 11.48 4.03
CA THR A 8 9.86 10.13 3.47
C THR A 8 10.52 9.15 4.44
N ILE A 9 11.08 9.65 5.55
CA ILE A 9 11.79 8.86 6.56
C ILE A 9 10.86 8.63 7.77
N GLY A 10 10.17 9.66 8.23
CA GLY A 10 9.22 9.58 9.32
C GLY A 10 7.97 8.77 8.96
N ILE A 11 7.45 8.03 9.95
CA ILE A 11 6.18 7.32 9.82
C ILE A 11 5.02 8.26 10.15
N GLY A 12 5.17 9.06 11.20
CA GLY A 12 4.15 10.04 11.58
C GLY A 12 2.81 9.39 11.96
N GLY A 13 1.76 10.20 12.10
CA GLY A 13 0.42 9.72 12.43
C GLY A 13 -0.42 9.33 11.21
N PHE A 14 -0.04 9.78 10.01
CA PHE A 14 -0.87 9.61 8.80
C PHE A 14 -1.07 8.16 8.35
N PRO A 15 -0.07 7.26 8.41
CA PRO A 15 -0.25 5.83 8.13
C PRO A 15 -1.35 5.20 8.99
N TRP A 16 -1.36 5.52 10.29
CA TRP A 16 -2.39 5.06 11.21
C TRP A 16 -3.77 5.61 10.87
N ILE A 17 -3.87 6.90 10.52
CA ILE A 17 -5.14 7.49 10.06
C ILE A 17 -5.66 6.75 8.81
N ARG A 18 -4.79 6.51 7.81
CA ARG A 18 -5.14 5.76 6.59
C ARG A 18 -5.61 4.34 6.92
N TRP A 19 -4.93 3.67 7.84
CA TRP A 19 -5.29 2.33 8.28
C TRP A 19 -6.68 2.29 8.91
N TYR A 20 -6.96 3.20 9.85
CA TYR A 20 -8.23 3.22 10.56
C TYR A 20 -9.40 3.72 9.71
N GLN A 21 -9.16 4.51 8.65
CA GLN A 21 -10.19 4.83 7.64
C GLN A 21 -10.77 3.58 6.96
N THR A 22 -10.03 2.46 6.98
CA THR A 22 -10.46 1.17 6.42
C THR A 22 -10.88 0.17 7.48
N PHE A 23 -11.15 0.61 8.72
CA PHE A 23 -11.45 -0.27 9.86
C PHE A 23 -10.32 -1.28 10.14
N GLY A 24 -9.08 -0.92 9.83
CA GLY A 24 -7.92 -1.79 10.06
C GLY A 24 -7.83 -2.98 9.10
N VAL A 25 -8.42 -2.86 7.90
CA VAL A 25 -8.38 -3.92 6.87
C VAL A 25 -7.40 -3.58 5.75
N GLY A 26 -7.22 -2.31 5.42
CA GLY A 26 -6.35 -1.81 4.36
C GLY A 26 -7.07 -1.44 3.07
N TYR A 27 -8.35 -1.77 2.93
CA TYR A 27 -9.17 -1.38 1.78
C TYR A 27 -10.66 -1.32 2.16
N VAL A 28 -11.45 -0.61 1.36
CA VAL A 28 -12.91 -0.65 1.39
C VAL A 28 -13.44 -0.77 -0.05
N PRO A 29 -14.59 -1.41 -0.29
CA PRO A 29 -15.45 -2.08 0.68
C PRO A 29 -14.79 -3.32 1.31
N ASN A 30 -15.22 -3.68 2.52
CA ASN A 30 -14.76 -4.87 3.24
C ASN A 30 -15.87 -5.41 4.15
N ASP A 31 -15.64 -6.52 4.84
CA ASP A 31 -16.65 -7.20 5.66
C ASP A 31 -17.17 -6.37 6.85
N VAL A 32 -16.43 -5.35 7.28
CA VAL A 32 -16.84 -4.42 8.34
C VAL A 32 -17.73 -3.30 7.78
N VAL A 33 -17.42 -2.83 6.57
CA VAL A 33 -18.14 -1.74 5.87
C VAL A 33 -18.38 -2.10 4.40
N PRO A 34 -19.38 -2.97 4.11
CA PRO A 34 -19.51 -3.64 2.80
C PRO A 34 -19.97 -2.73 1.65
N ASN A 35 -20.55 -1.57 1.94
CA ASN A 35 -21.06 -0.63 0.93
C ASN A 35 -20.37 0.74 0.99
N VAL A 36 -19.16 0.77 1.53
CA VAL A 36 -18.34 2.00 1.60
C VAL A 36 -17.22 1.89 0.58
N PHE A 37 -16.94 3.00 -0.10
CA PHE A 37 -15.80 3.11 -1.00
C PHE A 37 -14.93 4.31 -0.66
N MET A 38 -13.66 4.24 -1.05
CA MET A 38 -12.69 5.32 -0.85
C MET A 38 -11.75 5.42 -2.04
N ALA A 39 -11.17 6.60 -2.25
CA ALA A 39 -10.03 6.76 -3.11
C ALA A 39 -8.73 6.65 -2.31
N VAL A 40 -7.83 5.78 -2.77
CA VAL A 40 -6.41 5.87 -2.44
C VAL A 40 -5.92 7.21 -2.97
N ALA A 41 -5.15 7.99 -2.20
CA ALA A 41 -4.79 9.35 -2.60
C ALA A 41 -3.43 9.84 -2.07
N MET A 42 -2.70 9.02 -1.32
CA MET A 42 -1.40 9.41 -0.75
C MET A 42 -0.30 9.60 -1.80
N ASP A 43 -0.48 9.02 -3.00
CA ASP A 43 0.40 9.19 -4.15
C ASP A 43 0.14 10.49 -4.92
N LEU A 44 -0.89 11.26 -4.58
CA LEU A 44 -1.31 12.42 -5.36
C LEU A 44 -0.69 13.74 -4.91
N ARG A 45 0.24 13.72 -3.96
CA ARG A 45 0.93 14.93 -3.50
C ARG A 45 1.91 15.42 -4.55
N ASP A 46 1.58 16.53 -5.19
CA ASP A 46 2.34 17.13 -6.29
C ASP A 46 3.25 18.28 -5.84
N ASP A 47 2.95 18.91 -4.70
CA ASP A 47 3.75 20.01 -4.14
C ASP A 47 4.27 19.63 -2.73
N PRO A 48 5.59 19.46 -2.56
CA PRO A 48 6.21 19.16 -1.27
C PRO A 48 6.12 20.29 -0.23
N ALA A 49 5.81 21.52 -0.64
CA ALA A 49 5.63 22.67 0.25
C ALA A 49 4.15 22.90 0.63
N ASN A 50 3.22 22.17 0.01
CA ASN A 50 1.78 22.40 0.19
C ASN A 50 1.04 21.14 0.66
N ILE A 51 0.12 21.33 1.60
CA ILE A 51 -0.75 20.27 2.13
C ILE A 51 -2.04 20.10 1.32
N HIS A 52 -2.30 20.97 0.34
CA HIS A 52 -3.46 20.93 -0.54
C HIS A 52 -3.05 20.51 -1.96
N PRO A 53 -3.16 19.22 -2.34
CA PRO A 53 -2.76 18.77 -3.67
C PRO A 53 -3.65 19.39 -4.74
N ARG A 54 -3.09 19.77 -5.89
CA ARG A 54 -3.89 20.35 -6.99
C ARG A 54 -4.65 19.28 -7.79
N THR A 55 -4.25 18.03 -7.62
CA THR A 55 -4.67 16.81 -8.32
C THR A 55 -6.02 16.26 -7.83
N LYS A 56 -6.99 17.14 -7.56
CA LYS A 56 -8.34 16.76 -7.11
C LYS A 56 -9.11 15.97 -8.17
N HIS A 57 -8.78 16.16 -9.44
CA HIS A 57 -9.37 15.40 -10.53
C HIS A 57 -9.08 13.89 -10.41
N ASP A 58 -7.85 13.49 -10.08
CA ASP A 58 -7.48 12.08 -9.89
C ASP A 58 -8.25 11.44 -8.73
N VAL A 59 -8.47 12.19 -7.64
CA VAL A 59 -9.31 11.75 -6.52
C VAL A 59 -10.75 11.54 -6.99
N GLY A 60 -11.30 12.51 -7.73
CA GLY A 60 -12.65 12.45 -8.27
C GLY A 60 -12.85 11.28 -9.21
N TYR A 61 -11.88 11.00 -10.09
CA TYR A 61 -11.88 9.84 -10.97
C TYR A 61 -11.97 8.52 -10.19
N ARG A 62 -11.08 8.33 -9.21
CA ARG A 62 -11.06 7.13 -8.36
C ARG A 62 -12.39 6.93 -7.61
N LEU A 63 -12.95 8.02 -7.07
CA LEU A 63 -14.25 7.99 -6.40
C LEU A 63 -15.41 7.70 -7.37
N ALA A 64 -15.38 8.24 -8.58
CA ALA A 64 -16.39 8.00 -9.60
C ALA A 64 -16.40 6.53 -10.04
N GLN A 65 -15.24 5.96 -10.34
CA GLN A 65 -15.11 4.53 -10.66
C GLN A 65 -15.68 3.66 -9.53
N ALA A 66 -15.32 3.98 -8.28
CA ALA A 66 -15.81 3.22 -7.13
C ALA A 66 -17.32 3.39 -6.91
N GLY A 67 -17.86 4.58 -7.14
CA GLY A 67 -19.31 4.82 -7.10
C GLY A 67 -20.05 4.02 -8.16
N LEU A 68 -19.56 4.00 -9.41
CA LEU A 68 -20.16 3.21 -10.49
C LEU A 68 -20.19 1.72 -10.14
N ALA A 69 -19.10 1.19 -9.60
CA ALA A 69 -19.03 -0.23 -9.22
C ALA A 69 -19.86 -0.58 -7.99
N VAL A 70 -19.70 0.17 -6.90
CA VAL A 70 -20.29 -0.17 -5.58
C VAL A 70 -21.75 0.27 -5.47
N ALA A 71 -22.09 1.48 -5.92
CA ALA A 71 -23.44 2.03 -5.77
C ALA A 71 -24.35 1.70 -6.96
N TYR A 72 -23.80 1.62 -8.17
CA TYR A 72 -24.57 1.39 -9.40
C TYR A 72 -24.39 0.00 -10.02
N GLY A 73 -23.55 -0.87 -9.44
CA GLY A 73 -23.36 -2.25 -9.90
C GLY A 73 -22.69 -2.39 -11.27
N GLN A 74 -22.04 -1.34 -11.78
CA GLN A 74 -21.36 -1.38 -13.07
C GLN A 74 -20.08 -2.21 -12.99
N GLN A 75 -19.81 -2.95 -14.07
CA GLN A 75 -18.59 -3.76 -14.19
C GLN A 75 -17.44 -2.89 -14.70
N VAL A 76 -16.87 -2.09 -13.79
CA VAL A 76 -15.71 -1.24 -14.05
C VAL A 76 -14.59 -1.55 -13.08
N GLU A 77 -13.35 -1.38 -13.51
CA GLU A 77 -12.21 -1.44 -12.59
C GLU A 77 -12.21 -0.18 -11.71
N TYR A 78 -12.18 -0.39 -10.39
CA TYR A 78 -12.29 0.69 -9.40
C TYR A 78 -11.36 0.55 -8.20
N LEU A 79 -10.74 -0.61 -8.03
CA LEU A 79 -9.74 -0.86 -7.00
C LEU A 79 -8.39 -1.01 -7.68
N GLY A 80 -7.37 -0.45 -7.06
CA GLY A 80 -6.02 -0.88 -7.36
C GLY A 80 -5.78 -2.31 -6.88
N PRO A 81 -4.56 -2.84 -7.08
CA PRO A 81 -4.19 -4.18 -6.65
C PRO A 81 -4.40 -4.33 -5.14
N ILE A 82 -5.20 -5.30 -4.71
CA ILE A 82 -5.47 -5.57 -3.29
C ILE A 82 -4.68 -6.80 -2.85
N VAL A 83 -3.90 -6.66 -1.77
CA VAL A 83 -3.16 -7.80 -1.19
C VAL A 83 -4.10 -8.96 -0.86
N SER A 84 -3.75 -10.15 -1.35
CA SER A 84 -4.51 -11.38 -1.18
C SER A 84 -3.78 -12.34 -0.26
N THR A 85 -2.51 -12.64 -0.60
CA THR A 85 -1.68 -13.55 0.19
C THR A 85 -0.29 -12.96 0.42
N VAL A 86 0.27 -13.31 1.57
CA VAL A 86 1.64 -12.97 1.96
C VAL A 86 2.28 -14.26 2.47
N THR A 87 3.29 -14.75 1.75
CA THR A 87 3.95 -16.02 2.04
C THR A 87 5.41 -15.78 2.37
N LEU A 88 5.87 -16.32 3.49
CA LEU A 88 7.28 -16.31 3.86
C LEU A 88 7.97 -17.53 3.23
N ASP A 89 8.99 -17.30 2.42
CA ASP A 89 9.88 -18.35 1.93
C ASP A 89 11.18 -18.32 2.74
N SER A 90 11.32 -19.28 3.65
CA SER A 90 12.51 -19.44 4.49
C SER A 90 13.72 -19.99 3.73
N ALA A 91 13.51 -20.72 2.63
CA ALA A 91 14.59 -21.27 1.84
C ALA A 91 15.30 -20.18 1.03
N THR A 92 14.53 -19.26 0.44
CA THR A 92 15.09 -18.14 -0.34
C THR A 92 15.25 -16.86 0.48
N SER A 93 14.80 -16.84 1.74
CA SER A 93 14.78 -15.64 2.60
C SER A 93 14.05 -14.47 1.95
N THR A 94 12.87 -14.75 1.41
CA THR A 94 12.01 -13.77 0.73
C THR A 94 10.58 -13.80 1.26
N ILE A 95 9.82 -12.76 0.94
CA ILE A 95 8.39 -12.68 1.20
C ILE A 95 7.70 -12.42 -0.14
N ASP A 96 6.82 -13.33 -0.54
CA ASP A 96 5.98 -13.20 -1.72
C ASP A 96 4.65 -12.57 -1.34
N ILE A 97 4.32 -11.45 -2.00
CA ILE A 97 3.08 -10.70 -1.80
C ILE A 97 2.28 -10.76 -3.08
N THR A 98 1.15 -11.47 -3.05
CA THR A 98 0.27 -11.64 -4.21
C THR A 98 -0.96 -10.75 -4.10
N TYR A 99 -1.30 -10.10 -5.20
CA TYR A 99 -2.41 -9.16 -5.34
C TYR A 99 -3.59 -9.79 -6.09
N SER A 100 -4.76 -9.18 -5.89
CA SER A 100 -6.03 -9.53 -6.49
C SER A 100 -6.79 -8.27 -6.93
N LYS A 101 -8.01 -8.44 -7.45
CA LYS A 101 -8.91 -7.38 -7.99
C LYS A 101 -8.42 -6.70 -9.27
N VAL A 102 -7.24 -7.04 -9.73
CA VAL A 102 -6.65 -6.63 -11.01
C VAL A 102 -6.20 -7.85 -11.80
N THR A 103 -5.96 -7.68 -13.11
CA THR A 103 -5.43 -8.75 -13.99
C THR A 103 -3.91 -8.75 -14.06
N GLY A 104 -3.27 -7.65 -13.66
CA GLY A 104 -1.82 -7.52 -13.56
C GLY A 104 -1.42 -6.30 -12.75
N ILE A 105 -0.16 -6.30 -12.30
CA ILE A 105 0.44 -5.17 -11.59
C ILE A 105 1.48 -4.44 -12.45
N ASP A 106 1.46 -3.11 -12.36
CA ASP A 106 2.51 -2.19 -12.81
C ASP A 106 3.37 -1.80 -11.60
N LEU A 107 4.66 -2.17 -11.62
CA LEU A 107 5.61 -1.87 -10.54
C LEU A 107 6.42 -0.64 -10.94
N ARG A 108 6.10 0.51 -10.35
CA ARG A 108 6.76 1.79 -10.66
C ARG A 108 7.97 2.10 -9.80
N SER A 109 8.06 1.48 -8.64
CA SER A 109 9.16 1.65 -7.70
C SER A 109 9.38 0.34 -6.93
N PRO A 110 10.63 -0.06 -6.66
CA PRO A 110 10.89 -1.21 -5.81
C PRO A 110 10.74 -0.90 -4.31
N ASN A 111 10.62 0.37 -3.94
CA ASN A 111 10.61 0.81 -2.54
C ASN A 111 9.21 0.78 -1.92
N GLY A 112 9.08 1.12 -0.64
CA GLY A 112 7.78 1.29 0.04
C GLY A 112 7.28 0.07 0.82
N PHE A 113 8.04 -1.03 0.83
CA PHE A 113 7.79 -2.22 1.63
C PHE A 113 8.77 -2.28 2.80
N GLU A 114 8.29 -2.76 3.94
CA GLU A 114 9.08 -2.82 5.16
C GLU A 114 8.79 -4.10 5.95
N VAL A 115 9.82 -4.65 6.57
CA VAL A 115 9.77 -5.89 7.34
C VAL A 115 10.22 -5.61 8.77
N CYS A 116 9.56 -6.24 9.74
CA CYS A 116 10.00 -6.23 11.13
C CYS A 116 10.16 -7.65 11.66
N CYS A 117 11.19 -7.83 12.49
CA CYS A 117 11.62 -9.12 13.05
C CYS A 117 11.99 -9.00 14.53
N GLN A 118 11.42 -8.01 15.23
CA GLN A 118 11.69 -7.70 16.64
C GLN A 118 10.52 -8.10 17.55
N GLY A 119 9.66 -9.03 17.10
CA GLY A 119 8.51 -9.52 17.85
C GLY A 119 7.54 -8.40 18.24
N THR A 120 7.02 -8.44 19.46
CA THR A 120 6.05 -7.45 19.97
C THR A 120 6.60 -6.02 20.01
N GLN A 121 7.92 -5.84 19.97
CA GLN A 121 8.53 -4.51 19.87
C GLN A 121 8.25 -3.80 18.54
N CYS A 122 7.79 -4.53 17.51
CA CYS A 122 7.40 -3.96 16.21
C CYS A 122 6.18 -3.01 16.29
N SER A 123 5.56 -2.84 17.46
CA SER A 123 4.68 -1.68 17.74
C SER A 123 5.44 -0.35 17.69
N ASN A 124 6.75 -0.37 17.90
CA ASN A 124 7.64 0.74 17.61
C ASN A 124 7.91 0.80 16.10
N ASP A 125 7.26 1.77 15.48
CA ASP A 125 7.34 2.10 14.07
C ASP A 125 8.79 2.27 13.56
N ASN A 126 9.73 2.69 14.41
CA ASN A 126 11.14 2.85 14.03
C ASN A 126 11.92 1.54 13.85
N LEU A 127 11.37 0.39 14.26
CA LEU A 127 12.02 -0.91 14.13
C LEU A 127 11.77 -1.60 12.77
N TRP A 128 10.93 -1.01 11.93
CA TRP A 128 10.63 -1.52 10.60
C TRP A 128 11.72 -1.14 9.61
N VAL A 129 12.22 -2.14 8.90
CA VAL A 129 13.38 -2.02 8.00
C VAL A 129 12.90 -2.09 6.56
N ALA A 130 13.36 -1.16 5.72
CA ALA A 130 13.05 -1.15 4.29
C ALA A 130 13.47 -2.47 3.61
N SER A 131 12.59 -2.98 2.77
CA SER A 131 12.73 -4.28 2.09
C SER A 131 12.30 -4.10 0.64
N PRO A 132 13.21 -3.70 -0.27
CA PRO A 132 12.84 -3.42 -1.64
C PRO A 132 12.40 -4.70 -2.38
N VAL A 133 11.55 -4.51 -3.38
CA VAL A 133 11.14 -5.56 -4.32
C VAL A 133 12.35 -6.03 -5.11
N SER A 134 12.58 -7.34 -5.12
CA SER A 134 13.65 -8.01 -5.85
C SER A 134 13.16 -8.69 -7.13
N LEU A 135 11.89 -9.12 -7.16
CA LEU A 135 11.27 -9.75 -8.31
C LEU A 135 9.80 -9.34 -8.45
N LYS A 136 9.32 -9.31 -9.69
CA LYS A 136 7.91 -9.07 -10.02
C LYS A 136 7.43 -10.05 -11.07
N ASN A 137 6.30 -10.69 -10.78
CA ASN A 137 5.51 -11.52 -11.69
C ASN A 137 4.18 -10.81 -12.02
N THR A 138 3.25 -11.48 -12.70
CA THR A 138 1.98 -10.86 -13.14
C THR A 138 1.18 -10.23 -12.01
N LEU A 139 1.05 -10.91 -10.88
CA LEU A 139 0.27 -10.49 -9.71
C LEU A 139 1.06 -10.55 -8.40
N THR A 140 2.35 -10.87 -8.44
CA THR A 140 3.15 -11.10 -7.22
C THR A 140 4.40 -10.23 -7.26
N VAL A 141 4.73 -9.60 -6.13
CA VAL A 141 6.04 -9.01 -5.89
C VAL A 141 6.74 -9.82 -4.81
N THR A 142 8.03 -10.04 -4.99
CA THR A 142 8.89 -10.68 -4.00
C THR A 142 9.75 -9.60 -3.36
N VAL A 143 9.74 -9.52 -2.03
CA VAL A 143 10.61 -8.62 -1.27
C VAL A 143 11.65 -9.41 -0.50
N SER A 144 12.88 -8.91 -0.47
CA SER A 144 13.98 -9.60 0.22
C SER A 144 13.94 -9.34 1.72
N ILE A 145 14.12 -10.38 2.54
CA ILE A 145 14.27 -10.17 3.99
C ILE A 145 15.54 -9.34 4.25
N PRO A 146 15.44 -8.19 4.94
CA PRO A 146 16.59 -7.32 5.15
C PRO A 146 17.65 -8.01 6.00
N ALA A 147 18.93 -7.66 5.82
CA ALA A 147 20.05 -8.25 6.56
C ALA A 147 19.86 -8.21 8.09
N ALA A 148 19.26 -7.14 8.60
CA ALA A 148 18.94 -6.99 10.02
C ALA A 148 17.95 -8.05 10.57
N CYS A 149 17.23 -8.73 9.68
CA CYS A 149 16.23 -9.75 9.96
C CYS A 149 16.62 -11.15 9.48
N GLN A 150 17.83 -11.35 8.95
CA GLN A 150 18.32 -12.68 8.62
C GLN A 150 18.37 -13.56 9.87
N SER A 151 17.95 -14.82 9.72
CA SER A 151 17.87 -15.83 10.79
C SER A 151 17.00 -15.43 11.99
N LYS A 152 16.13 -14.43 11.86
CA LYS A 152 15.15 -14.04 12.87
C LYS A 152 13.75 -14.41 12.41
N ALA A 153 12.86 -14.68 13.37
CA ALA A 153 11.45 -14.82 13.08
C ALA A 153 10.89 -13.51 12.54
N ILE A 154 10.27 -13.55 11.37
CA ILE A 154 9.61 -12.39 10.79
C ILE A 154 8.30 -12.16 11.53
N TYR A 155 8.14 -10.96 12.09
CA TYR A 155 6.94 -10.57 12.82
C TYR A 155 5.87 -10.01 11.88
N GLY A 156 6.28 -9.26 10.85
CA GLY A 156 5.33 -8.74 9.88
C GLY A 156 5.97 -8.04 8.69
N VAL A 157 5.12 -7.75 7.71
CA VAL A 157 5.42 -6.95 6.53
C VAL A 157 4.35 -5.87 6.36
N ARG A 158 4.74 -4.70 5.86
CA ARG A 158 3.81 -3.60 5.58
C ARG A 158 4.20 -2.82 4.34
N TYR A 159 3.24 -2.05 3.84
CA TYR A 159 3.35 -1.31 2.59
C TYR A 159 2.83 0.13 2.75
N LEU A 160 3.61 1.10 2.27
CA LEU A 160 3.30 2.55 2.26
C LEU A 160 3.04 3.17 3.65
N TRP A 161 3.77 2.71 4.68
CA TRP A 161 3.67 3.18 6.07
C TRP A 161 4.55 4.37 6.47
N ARG A 162 5.04 5.16 5.51
CA ARG A 162 5.66 6.44 5.83
C ARG A 162 4.64 7.58 5.78
N GLU A 163 4.95 8.68 6.46
CA GLU A 163 4.17 9.91 6.44
C GLU A 163 3.92 10.27 4.96
N THR A 164 5.01 10.49 4.19
CA THR A 164 5.02 10.59 2.73
C THR A 164 5.64 9.33 2.12
N PRO A 165 4.82 8.35 1.71
CA PRO A 165 5.33 7.03 1.36
C PRO A 165 5.80 6.89 -0.09
N CYS A 166 5.51 7.88 -0.93
CA CYS A 166 5.98 7.94 -2.32
C CYS A 166 5.88 9.38 -2.86
N GLU A 167 6.56 9.60 -3.98
CA GLU A 167 6.42 10.82 -4.78
C GLU A 167 5.13 10.80 -5.62
N PHE A 168 4.83 11.93 -6.25
CA PHE A 168 3.65 12.12 -7.09
C PHE A 168 3.49 11.02 -8.16
N LYS A 169 2.38 10.28 -8.11
CA LYS A 169 2.02 9.15 -8.99
C LYS A 169 3.05 8.02 -9.05
N LEU A 170 3.90 7.92 -8.02
CA LEU A 170 4.96 6.91 -7.90
C LEU A 170 4.76 5.98 -6.70
N ALA A 171 3.50 5.67 -6.35
CA ALA A 171 3.26 4.50 -5.50
C ALA A 171 3.88 3.25 -6.15
N PRO A 172 4.45 2.32 -5.37
CA PRO A 172 5.16 1.18 -5.95
C PRO A 172 4.29 0.31 -6.85
N VAL A 173 3.05 0.03 -6.46
CA VAL A 173 2.20 -0.97 -7.13
C VAL A 173 0.92 -0.30 -7.62
N TYR A 174 0.69 -0.35 -8.93
CA TYR A 174 -0.53 0.09 -9.60
C TYR A 174 -1.18 -1.07 -10.35
N SER A 175 -2.44 -0.89 -10.74
CA SER A 175 -3.04 -1.73 -11.75
C SER A 175 -2.30 -1.58 -13.08
N LEU A 176 -2.13 -2.70 -13.79
CA LEU A 176 -1.60 -2.71 -15.14
C LEU A 176 -2.60 -2.13 -16.17
N THR A 177 -3.90 -2.28 -15.93
CA THR A 177 -4.97 -1.92 -16.88
C THR A 177 -5.49 -0.51 -16.65
N ASP A 178 -5.51 -0.03 -15.40
CA ASP A 178 -5.77 1.38 -15.08
C ASP A 178 -4.59 1.98 -14.30
N PRO A 179 -3.72 2.77 -14.96
CA PRO A 179 -2.54 3.34 -14.32
C PRO A 179 -2.88 4.40 -13.25
N ASN A 180 -4.16 4.77 -13.07
CA ASN A 180 -4.58 5.69 -12.01
C ASN A 180 -4.98 4.97 -10.71
N LEU A 181 -4.99 3.63 -10.66
CA LEU A 181 -5.39 2.88 -9.46
C LEU A 181 -4.20 2.25 -8.73
N PRO A 182 -3.64 2.94 -7.70
CA PRO A 182 -2.59 2.39 -6.86
C PRO A 182 -3.13 1.37 -5.85
N SER A 183 -2.27 0.46 -5.40
CA SER A 183 -2.52 -0.38 -4.24
C SER A 183 -2.67 0.51 -2.99
N PRO A 184 -3.69 0.26 -2.14
CA PRO A 184 -3.78 0.90 -0.83
C PRO A 184 -2.69 0.36 0.11
N PRO A 185 -2.45 1.01 1.25
CA PRO A 185 -1.45 0.57 2.20
C PRO A 185 -2.00 -0.59 3.05
N TYR A 186 -1.11 -1.47 3.49
CA TYR A 186 -1.50 -2.65 4.26
C TYR A 186 -0.43 -3.07 5.26
N LEU A 187 -0.88 -3.84 6.26
CA LEU A 187 -0.06 -4.45 7.30
C LEU A 187 -0.45 -5.91 7.47
N LYS A 188 0.54 -6.81 7.46
CA LYS A 188 0.38 -8.22 7.76
C LYS A 188 1.33 -8.61 8.89
N ILE A 189 0.78 -9.14 9.97
CA ILE A 189 1.51 -9.78 11.07
C ILE A 189 1.44 -11.30 10.87
N PHE A 190 2.52 -12.01 11.19
CA PHE A 190 2.64 -13.47 11.13
C PHE A 190 2.38 -14.12 12.48
#